data_AF-A0A381XYD9-F1
#
_entry.id   AF-A0A381XYD9-F1
#
_cell.length_a   1.000
_cell.length_b   1.000
_cell.length_c   1.000
_cell.angle_alpha   90.00
_cell.angle_beta   90.00
_cell.angle_gamma   90.00
#
_symmetry.space_group_name_H-M   'P 1'
#
loop_
_entity.id
_entity.type
_entity.pdbx_description
1 polymer ?
#
loop_
_entity_poly.entity_id
_entity_poly.type
_entity_poly.pdbx_seq_one_letter_code
_entity_poly.pdbx_strand_id
1 'polypeptide(L)'
;MRVVVHGGAGHTGEVQDGVETAADVGWKLLVEGADAVSAAVATVVVLEDDSRFNAGTGACLRADGSVQTDAAVACNDGRLGTVAVLED
;
A
#
# COMPACT_ATOMS: atom_id res chain seq x y z
N MET A 1 10.62 14.61 -8.68
CA MET A 1 10.15 13.23 -8.42
C MET A 1 8.66 13.16 -8.68
N ARG A 2 8.08 11.96 -8.73
CA ARG A 2 6.62 11.75 -8.79
C ARG A 2 6.31 10.47 -8.01
N VAL A 3 5.13 10.43 -7.39
CA VAL A 3 4.54 9.25 -6.77
C VAL A 3 3.13 9.10 -7.33
N VAL A 4 2.70 7.86 -7.52
CA VAL A 4 1.34 7.52 -7.96
C VAL A 4 0.86 6.40 -7.04
N VAL A 5 -0.37 6.52 -6.57
CA VAL A 5 -0.95 5.65 -5.55
C VAL A 5 -2.35 5.24 -6.00
N HIS A 6 -2.77 4.01 -5.70
CA HIS A 6 -4.14 3.56 -5.87
C HIS A 6 -4.62 2.82 -4.62
N GLY A 7 -5.90 2.98 -4.27
CA GLY A 7 -6.58 2.19 -3.23
C GLY A 7 -7.32 0.96 -3.77
N GLY A 8 -7.19 0.66 -5.07
CA GLY A 8 -7.94 -0.39 -5.76
C GLY A 8 -9.09 0.17 -6.62
N ALA A 9 -9.54 -0.60 -7.61
CA ALA A 9 -10.61 -0.19 -8.51
C ALA A 9 -12.00 -0.52 -7.93
N GLY A 10 -13.02 0.26 -8.31
CA GLY A 10 -14.42 0.02 -7.92
C GLY A 10 -14.87 0.72 -6.64
N HIS A 11 -13.98 1.47 -5.97
CA HIS A 11 -14.33 2.31 -4.82
C HIS A 11 -15.06 3.59 -5.25
N THR A 12 -15.91 4.10 -4.36
CA THR A 12 -16.53 5.43 -4.47
C THR A 12 -15.49 6.51 -4.17
N GLY A 13 -15.82 7.79 -4.43
CA GLY A 13 -14.98 8.91 -4.02
C GLY A 13 -14.87 9.11 -2.50
N GLU A 14 -15.50 8.26 -1.69
CA GLU A 14 -15.55 8.36 -0.22
C GLU A 14 -14.23 7.98 0.46
N VAL A 15 -13.34 7.26 -0.23
CA VAL A 15 -12.02 6.85 0.28
C VAL A 15 -10.87 7.60 -0.39
N GLN A 16 -11.18 8.62 -1.19
CA GLN A 16 -10.18 9.38 -1.94
C GLN A 16 -9.18 10.10 -1.02
N ASP A 17 -9.65 10.55 0.14
CA ASP A 17 -8.83 11.17 1.19
C ASP A 17 -7.73 10.24 1.72
N GLY A 18 -8.00 8.94 1.82
CA GLY A 18 -7.01 7.94 2.22
C GLY A 18 -5.90 7.78 1.18
N VAL A 19 -6.25 7.78 -0.11
CA VAL A 19 -5.28 7.73 -1.21
C VAL A 19 -4.45 9.01 -1.27
N GLU A 20 -5.06 10.17 -1.06
CA GLU A 20 -4.37 11.47 -0.98
C GLU A 20 -3.39 11.49 0.19
N THR A 21 -3.82 11.03 1.38
CA THR A 21 -2.96 10.92 2.56
C THR A 21 -1.75 10.02 2.30
N ALA A 22 -1.95 8.85 1.69
CA ALA A 22 -0.88 7.93 1.36
C ALA A 22 0.09 8.51 0.32
N ALA A 23 -0.43 9.24 -0.68
CA ALA A 23 0.38 9.94 -1.68
C ALA A 23 1.19 11.09 -1.07
N ASP A 24 0.62 11.86 -0.14
CA ASP A 24 1.29 12.95 0.54
C ASP A 24 2.46 12.45 1.40
N VAL A 25 2.30 11.32 2.10
CA VAL A 25 3.38 10.67 2.85
C VAL A 25 4.54 10.28 1.93
N GLY A 26 4.25 9.61 0.82
CA GLY A 26 5.27 9.21 -0.16
C GLY A 26 5.95 10.41 -0.80
N TRP A 27 5.17 11.44 -1.17
CA TRP A 27 5.67 12.67 -1.76
C TRP A 27 6.62 13.40 -0.81
N LYS A 28 6.23 13.55 0.46
CA LYS A 28 7.05 14.18 1.50
C LYS A 28 8.40 13.48 1.62
N LEU A 29 8.41 12.15 1.75
CA LEU A 29 9.65 11.37 1.85
C LEU A 29 10.55 11.54 0.64
N LEU A 30 9.99 11.54 -0.58
CA LEU A 30 10.76 11.81 -1.79
C LEU A 30 11.38 13.21 -1.75
N VAL A 31 10.62 14.25 -1.40
CA VAL A 31 11.13 15.63 -1.30
C VAL A 31 12.25 15.74 -0.26
N GLU A 32 12.19 14.99 0.82
CA GLU A 32 13.21 14.93 1.87
C GLU A 32 14.46 14.09 1.48
N GLY A 33 14.45 13.48 0.29
CA GLY A 33 15.60 12.76 -0.27
C GLY A 33 15.61 11.26 0.04
N ALA A 34 14.51 10.69 0.54
CA ALA A 34 14.37 9.24 0.65
C ALA A 34 14.40 8.58 -0.74
N ASP A 35 14.85 7.32 -0.78
CA ASP A 35 14.82 6.53 -2.01
C ASP A 35 13.39 6.10 -2.38
N ALA A 36 13.19 5.72 -3.65
CA ALA A 36 11.88 5.38 -4.18
C ALA A 36 11.24 4.16 -3.49
N VAL A 37 12.04 3.21 -3.02
CA VAL A 37 11.54 1.99 -2.36
C VAL A 37 11.04 2.36 -0.97
N SER A 38 11.82 3.11 -0.19
CA SER A 38 11.40 3.60 1.12
C SER A 38 10.11 4.42 1.05
N ALA A 39 10.00 5.32 0.06
CA ALA A 39 8.78 6.11 -0.14
C ALA A 39 7.57 5.24 -0.53
N ALA A 40 7.74 4.27 -1.45
CA ALA A 40 6.67 3.37 -1.85
C ALA A 40 6.19 2.49 -0.70
N VAL A 41 7.11 1.94 0.10
CA VAL A 41 6.77 1.12 1.28
C VAL A 41 5.98 1.94 2.30
N ALA A 42 6.45 3.14 2.65
CA ALA A 42 5.73 4.00 3.59
C ALA A 42 4.33 4.40 3.09
N THR A 43 4.18 4.68 1.79
CA THR A 43 2.87 4.93 1.17
C THR A 43 1.93 3.72 1.28
N VAL A 44 2.43 2.51 1.02
CA VAL A 44 1.61 1.28 1.09
C VAL A 44 1.21 0.98 2.53
N VAL A 45 2.10 1.17 3.51
CA VAL A 45 1.78 0.98 4.94
C VAL A 45 0.61 1.87 5.36
N VAL A 46 0.54 3.12 4.89
CA VAL A 46 -0.61 4.01 5.17
C VAL A 46 -1.93 3.42 4.63
N LEU A 47 -1.90 2.78 3.46
CA LEU A 47 -3.09 2.11 2.91
C LEU A 47 -3.42 0.81 3.67
N GLU A 48 -2.41 0.05 4.10
CA GLU A 48 -2.59 -1.18 4.88
C GLU A 48 -3.15 -0.93 6.28
N ASP A 49 -2.77 0.20 6.91
CA ASP A 49 -3.27 0.59 8.23
C ASP A 49 -4.69 1.18 8.17
N ASP A 50 -5.12 1.68 7.01
CA ASP A 50 -6.47 2.21 6.80
C ASP A 50 -7.44 1.07 6.41
N SER A 51 -8.30 0.69 7.37
CA SER A 51 -9.26 -0.41 7.23
C SER A 51 -10.27 -0.26 6.09
N ARG A 52 -10.33 0.91 5.43
CA ARG A 52 -11.19 1.15 4.26
C ARG A 52 -10.64 0.51 2.98
N PHE A 53 -9.35 0.16 2.93
CA PHE A 53 -8.73 -0.46 1.76
C PHE A 53 -8.52 -1.96 1.96
N ASN A 54 -8.67 -2.73 0.87
CA ASN A 54 -8.46 -4.17 0.87
C ASN A 54 -6.95 -4.53 0.85
N ALA A 55 -6.26 -4.19 1.93
CA ALA A 55 -4.87 -4.53 2.23
C ALA A 55 -4.67 -4.45 3.75
N GLY A 56 -3.72 -5.21 4.29
CA GLY A 56 -3.38 -5.18 5.73
C GLY A 56 -4.60 -5.31 6.65
N THR A 57 -4.85 -4.28 7.45
CA THR A 57 -5.94 -4.19 8.44
C THR A 57 -7.33 -4.31 7.81
N GLY A 58 -7.52 -3.80 6.58
CA GLY A 58 -8.78 -3.84 5.86
C GLY A 58 -8.91 -5.03 4.89
N ALA A 59 -7.99 -6.00 4.95
CA ALA A 59 -8.01 -7.15 4.06
C ALA A 59 -9.35 -7.92 4.11
N CYS A 60 -9.88 -8.19 2.92
CA CYS A 60 -11.13 -8.92 2.76
C CYS A 60 -11.02 -10.34 3.33
N LEU A 61 -12.11 -10.78 3.96
CA LEU A 61 -12.25 -12.14 4.44
C LEU A 61 -12.28 -13.13 3.27
N ARG A 62 -11.62 -14.26 3.48
CA ARG A 62 -11.79 -15.45 2.65
C ARG A 62 -13.15 -16.10 2.92
N ALA A 63 -13.53 -17.04 2.06
CA ALA A 63 -14.80 -17.77 2.20
C ALA A 63 -14.91 -18.57 3.51
N ASP A 64 -13.79 -18.92 4.13
CA ASP A 64 -13.70 -19.61 5.43
C ASP A 64 -13.64 -18.66 6.63
N GLY A 65 -13.67 -17.34 6.39
CA GLY A 65 -13.60 -16.30 7.42
C GLY A 65 -12.18 -15.95 7.88
N SER A 66 -11.14 -16.56 7.33
CA SER A 66 -9.75 -16.18 7.61
C SER A 66 -9.34 -14.91 6.84
N VAL A 67 -8.28 -14.26 7.33
CA VAL A 67 -7.58 -13.16 6.64
C VAL A 67 -6.20 -13.67 6.25
N GLN A 68 -5.84 -13.49 4.98
CA GLN A 68 -4.51 -13.77 4.46
C GLN A 68 -4.13 -12.62 3.53
N THR A 69 -2.88 -12.17 3.62
CA THR A 69 -2.40 -11.03 2.83
C THR A 69 -1.24 -11.42 1.92
N ASP A 70 -1.17 -10.70 0.79
CA ASP A 70 -0.12 -10.81 -0.20
C ASP A 70 0.51 -9.42 -0.38
N ALA A 71 1.82 -9.34 -0.50
CA ALA A 71 2.52 -8.08 -0.76
C ALA A 71 3.78 -8.30 -1.59
N ALA A 72 4.14 -7.29 -2.39
CA ALA A 72 5.33 -7.31 -3.23
C ALA A 72 5.98 -5.93 -3.32
N VAL A 73 7.31 -5.90 -3.35
CA VAL A 73 8.10 -4.69 -3.60
C VAL A 73 9.24 -4.97 -4.56
N ALA A 74 9.39 -4.13 -5.58
CA ALA A 74 10.41 -4.25 -6.61
C ALA A 74 11.30 -3.01 -6.66
N CYS A 75 12.60 -3.23 -6.88
CA CYS A 75 13.60 -2.19 -7.03
C CYS A 75 13.98 -2.03 -8.51
N ASN A 76 14.54 -0.86 -8.87
CA ASN A 76 14.99 -0.58 -10.24
C ASN A 76 16.19 -1.43 -10.70
N ASP A 77 16.92 -2.05 -9.76
CA ASP A 77 18.07 -2.91 -10.00
C ASP A 77 17.70 -4.41 -10.14
N GLY A 78 16.39 -4.71 -10.19
CA GLY A 78 15.88 -6.07 -10.39
C GLY A 78 15.70 -6.89 -9.11
N ARG A 79 15.99 -6.33 -7.93
CA ARG A 79 15.63 -6.97 -6.66
C ARG A 79 14.12 -6.94 -6.44
N LEU A 80 13.60 -8.04 -5.90
CA LEU A 80 12.19 -8.27 -5.62
C LEU A 80 12.04 -8.97 -4.27
N GLY A 81 11.10 -8.51 -3.45
CA GLY A 81 10.64 -9.23 -2.26
C GLY A 81 9.13 -9.43 -2.35
N THR A 82 8.67 -10.64 -2.01
CA THR A 82 7.25 -11.01 -2.05
C THR A 82 6.90 -11.89 -0.87
N VAL A 83 5.69 -11.72 -0.35
CA VAL A 83 5.02 -12.67 0.54
C VAL A 83 3.64 -12.94 -0.03
N ALA A 84 3.14 -14.15 0.19
CA ALA A 84 1.79 -14.53 -0.19
C ALA A 84 1.22 -15.48 0.86
N VAL A 85 -0.10 -15.43 1.04
CA VAL A 85 -0.82 -16.26 2.01
C VAL A 85 -0.27 -16.04 3.43
N LEU A 86 0.15 -14.81 3.74
CA LEU A 86 0.67 -14.49 5.06
C LEU A 86 -0.51 -14.41 6.03
N GLU A 87 -0.37 -15.14 7.12
CA GLU A 87 -1.26 -15.19 8.26
C GLU A 87 -0.41 -15.13 9.54
N ASP A 88 -1.03 -14.75 10.66
CA ASP A 88 -0.39 -14.73 11.99
C ASP A 88 -0.03 -16.12 12.50
#